data_AF-T1C5E6-F1
#
_entry.id   AF-T1C5E6-F1
#
_cell.length_a   1.000
_cell.length_b   1.000
_cell.length_c   1.000
_cell.angle_alpha   90.00
_cell.angle_beta   90.00
_cell.angle_gamma   90.00
#
_symmetry.space_group_name_H-M   'P 1'
#
loop_
_entity.id
_entity.type
_entity.pdbx_description
1 polymer ?
#
loop_
_entity_poly.entity_id
_entity_poly.type
_entity_poly.pdbx_seq_one_letter_code
_entity_poly.pdbx_strand_id
1 'polypeptide(L)'
;KIFNDSIIHIFSEMGLLSINLENILNGEVETIAEQISSKLREIFIERKRSFWFAGYGETTTKVIGKGKGGRNLELSLRIMMKMNPEEIFSFISIATDGDDGNSLMMGMITDNILKERTTNVDLEKYLKNSDSATFAEDFGVAVRTGYTGSNVSDIIIGYYGGLIENVNREE
;
A
#
# COMPACT_ATOMS: atom_id res chain seq x y z
N LYS A 1 2.19 -16.15 -2.94
CA LYS A 1 0.99 -17.00 -2.71
C LYS A 1 0.90 -17.55 -1.29
N ILE A 2 1.72 -18.51 -0.85
CA ILE A 2 1.58 -19.15 0.49
C ILE A 2 1.59 -18.13 1.64
N PHE A 3 2.49 -17.14 1.59
CA PHE A 3 2.53 -16.09 2.62
C PHE A 3 1.24 -15.25 2.65
N ASN A 4 0.75 -14.81 1.48
CA ASN A 4 -0.54 -14.14 1.36
C ASN A 4 -1.71 -14.99 1.90
N ASP A 5 -1.75 -16.28 1.55
CA ASP A 5 -2.80 -17.19 2.03
C ASP A 5 -2.76 -17.34 3.56
N SER A 6 -1.56 -17.28 4.15
CA SER A 6 -1.37 -17.27 5.61
C SER A 6 -1.91 -15.99 6.26
N ILE A 7 -1.71 -14.82 5.63
CA ILE A 7 -2.27 -13.55 6.10
C ILE A 7 -3.80 -13.57 6.07
N ILE A 8 -4.39 -14.05 4.97
CA ILE A 8 -5.85 -14.19 4.85
C ILE A 8 -6.40 -15.17 5.90
N HIS A 9 -5.70 -16.28 6.16
CA HIS A 9 -6.08 -17.22 7.21
C HIS A 9 -6.05 -16.57 8.60
N ILE A 10 -5.01 -15.80 8.92
CA ILE A 10 -4.92 -15.04 10.18
C ILE A 10 -6.09 -14.07 10.33
N PHE A 11 -6.47 -13.32 9.28
CA PHE A 11 -7.64 -12.45 9.33
C PHE A 11 -8.92 -13.22 9.65
N SER A 12 -9.10 -14.40 9.06
CA SER A 12 -10.24 -15.28 9.34
C SER A 12 -10.26 -15.78 10.79
N GLU A 13 -9.12 -16.21 11.34
CA GLU A 13 -9.00 -16.63 12.75
C GLU A 13 -9.30 -15.49 13.73
N MET A 14 -8.98 -14.26 13.34
CA MET A 14 -9.31 -13.05 14.11
C MET A 14 -10.76 -12.58 13.93
N GLY A 15 -11.57 -13.27 13.11
CA GLY A 15 -12.95 -12.88 12.81
C GLY A 15 -13.07 -11.60 11.97
N LEU A 16 -12.00 -11.21 11.26
CA LEU A 16 -11.96 -10.02 10.43
C LEU A 16 -12.54 -10.30 9.05
N LEU A 17 -13.39 -9.39 8.55
CA LEU A 17 -13.80 -9.44 7.16
C LEU A 17 -12.61 -9.12 6.27
N SER A 18 -12.20 -10.06 5.42
CA SER A 18 -11.03 -9.88 4.55
C SER A 18 -11.30 -10.21 3.08
N ILE A 19 -10.56 -9.53 2.19
CA ILE A 19 -10.51 -9.79 0.75
C ILE A 19 -9.12 -10.27 0.37
N ASN A 20 -9.05 -11.39 -0.34
CA ASN A 20 -7.83 -11.80 -1.03
C ASN A 20 -7.81 -11.16 -2.43
N LEU A 21 -6.87 -10.26 -2.67
CA LEU A 21 -6.66 -9.63 -3.98
C LEU A 21 -5.82 -10.51 -4.92
N GLU A 22 -5.33 -11.66 -4.43
CA GLU A 22 -4.53 -12.63 -5.17
C GLU A 22 -3.25 -11.99 -5.77
N ASN A 23 -2.91 -12.35 -7.02
CA ASN A 23 -1.73 -11.87 -7.74
C ASN A 23 -1.95 -10.49 -8.38
N ILE A 24 -2.54 -9.55 -7.64
CA ILE A 24 -2.88 -8.21 -8.16
C ILE A 24 -1.66 -7.36 -8.50
N LEU A 25 -0.51 -7.64 -7.87
CA LEU A 25 0.73 -6.93 -8.13
C LEU A 25 1.36 -7.49 -9.40
N ASN A 26 0.86 -7.13 -10.58
CA ASN A 26 1.45 -7.58 -11.84
C ASN A 26 1.40 -6.46 -12.88
N GLY A 27 2.54 -5.79 -13.05
CA GLY A 27 2.71 -4.69 -14.00
C GLY A 27 3.24 -3.42 -13.35
N GLU A 28 3.10 -2.29 -14.04
CA GLU A 28 3.62 -1.01 -13.59
C GLU A 28 2.88 -0.49 -12.36
N VAL A 29 3.64 0.02 -11.37
CA VAL A 29 3.12 0.53 -10.09
C VAL A 29 2.01 1.57 -10.24
N GLU A 30 2.04 2.39 -11.29
CA GLU A 30 0.99 3.38 -11.57
C GLU A 30 -0.36 2.74 -11.89
N THR A 31 -0.33 1.78 -12.81
CA THR A 31 -1.51 1.01 -13.21
C THR A 31 -2.04 0.19 -12.03
N ILE A 32 -1.15 -0.44 -11.26
CA ILE A 32 -1.54 -1.24 -10.11
C ILE A 32 -2.16 -0.39 -8.99
N ALA A 33 -1.65 0.81 -8.75
CA ALA A 33 -2.24 1.73 -7.77
C ALA A 33 -3.69 2.14 -8.15
N GLU A 34 -3.92 2.44 -9.44
CA GLU A 34 -5.26 2.72 -9.96
C GLU A 34 -6.21 1.52 -9.79
N GLN A 35 -5.74 0.33 -10.18
CA GLN A 35 -6.53 -0.90 -10.08
C GLN A 35 -6.91 -1.23 -8.62
N ILE A 36 -5.95 -1.16 -7.70
CA ILE A 36 -6.20 -1.43 -6.28
C ILE A 36 -7.22 -0.41 -5.73
N SER A 37 -6.96 0.89 -5.89
CA SER A 37 -7.83 1.93 -5.32
C SER A 37 -9.26 1.88 -5.87
N SER A 38 -9.42 1.64 -7.18
CA SER A 38 -10.73 1.43 -7.81
C SER A 38 -11.44 0.17 -7.29
N LYS A 39 -10.71 -0.95 -7.18
CA LYS A 39 -11.27 -2.22 -6.69
C LYS A 39 -11.69 -2.15 -5.21
N LEU A 40 -10.92 -1.45 -4.37
CA LEU A 40 -11.27 -1.25 -2.95
C LEU A 40 -12.60 -0.49 -2.81
N ARG A 41 -12.79 0.58 -3.59
CA ARG A 41 -14.04 1.36 -3.63
C ARG A 41 -15.21 0.53 -4.13
N GLU A 42 -15.02 -0.22 -5.23
CA GLU A 42 -16.05 -1.11 -5.80
C GLU A 42 -16.55 -2.12 -4.77
N ILE A 43 -15.63 -2.82 -4.10
CA ILE A 43 -15.96 -3.80 -3.06
C ILE A 43 -16.70 -3.13 -1.89
N PHE A 44 -16.27 -1.93 -1.48
CA PHE A 44 -16.94 -1.21 -0.40
C PHE A 44 -18.36 -0.78 -0.79
N ILE A 45 -18.59 -0.32 -2.02
CA ILE A 45 -19.92 0.03 -2.51
C ILE A 45 -20.85 -1.19 -2.49
N GLU A 46 -20.36 -2.34 -2.91
CA GLU A 46 -21.11 -3.60 -2.93
C GLU A 46 -21.45 -4.08 -1.52
N ARG A 47 -20.46 -4.07 -0.61
CA ARG A 47 -20.59 -4.65 0.73
C ARG A 47 -21.13 -3.69 1.79
N LYS A 48 -20.95 -2.38 1.57
CA LYS A 48 -21.24 -1.30 2.52
C LYS A 48 -20.66 -1.53 3.91
N ARG A 49 -19.46 -2.10 3.95
CA ARG A 49 -18.76 -2.46 5.19
C ARG A 49 -17.26 -2.40 4.98
N SER A 50 -16.53 -2.01 6.01
CA SER A 50 -15.07 -2.02 6.00
C SER A 50 -14.49 -3.43 5.95
N PHE A 51 -13.27 -3.55 5.43
CA PHE A 51 -12.60 -4.84 5.30
C PHE A 51 -11.09 -4.69 5.31
N TRP A 52 -10.44 -5.77 5.72
CA TRP A 52 -9.01 -5.99 5.52
C TRP A 52 -8.76 -6.57 4.14
N PHE A 53 -7.56 -6.40 3.60
CA PHE A 53 -7.17 -7.05 2.37
C PHE A 53 -5.70 -7.43 2.40
N ALA A 54 -5.38 -8.45 1.61
CA ALA A 54 -4.00 -8.79 1.28
C ALA A 54 -3.91 -9.17 -0.19
N GLY A 55 -2.73 -8.99 -0.76
CA GLY A 55 -2.41 -9.37 -2.13
C GLY A 55 -0.91 -9.61 -2.27
N TYR A 56 -0.50 -10.18 -3.40
CA TYR A 56 0.90 -10.46 -3.68
C TYR A 56 1.21 -10.28 -5.16
N GLY A 57 2.49 -10.40 -5.49
CA GLY A 57 3.01 -10.47 -6.85
C GLY A 57 4.29 -9.67 -6.97
N GLU A 58 4.55 -9.14 -8.15
CA GLU A 58 5.71 -8.32 -8.43
C GLU A 58 5.33 -7.17 -9.36
N THR A 59 5.56 -5.95 -8.88
CA THR A 59 5.34 -4.76 -9.71
C THR A 59 6.62 -4.36 -10.43
N THR A 60 6.53 -3.37 -11.31
CA THR A 60 7.69 -2.70 -11.91
C THR A 60 7.55 -1.19 -11.76
N THR A 61 8.68 -0.51 -11.62
CA THR A 61 8.73 0.95 -11.66
C THR A 61 9.80 1.43 -12.63
N LYS A 62 9.59 2.63 -13.19
CA LYS A 62 10.54 3.31 -14.05
C LYS A 62 11.27 4.38 -13.25
N VAL A 63 12.59 4.23 -13.12
CA VAL A 63 13.45 5.26 -12.52
C VAL A 63 13.62 6.40 -13.52
N ILE A 64 13.09 7.58 -13.19
CA ILE A 64 13.11 8.79 -14.03
C ILE A 64 13.91 9.95 -13.40
N GLY A 65 14.14 9.90 -12.09
CA GLY A 65 14.90 10.91 -11.35
C GLY A 65 16.20 10.40 -10.75
N LYS A 66 16.73 11.16 -9.78
CA LYS A 66 17.98 10.84 -9.07
C LYS A 66 17.76 10.47 -7.61
N GLY A 67 16.50 10.33 -7.20
CA GLY A 67 16.11 9.97 -5.84
C GLY A 67 16.43 8.52 -5.49
N LYS A 68 16.04 8.16 -4.27
CA LYS A 68 16.09 6.79 -3.78
C LYS A 68 14.69 6.25 -3.54
N GLY A 69 14.53 4.95 -3.75
CA GLY A 69 13.24 4.30 -3.56
C GLY A 69 13.23 2.90 -4.12
N GLY A 70 12.02 2.41 -4.30
CA GLY A 70 11.72 1.13 -4.90
C GLY A 70 10.24 1.03 -5.22
N ARG A 71 9.83 -0.14 -5.70
CA ARG A 71 8.51 -0.38 -6.25
C ARG A 71 7.44 -0.39 -5.16
N ASN A 72 7.76 -0.96 -4.00
CA ASN A 72 6.86 -1.05 -2.85
C ASN A 72 6.65 0.33 -2.19
N LEU A 73 7.72 1.09 -2.04
CA LEU A 73 7.68 2.48 -1.57
C LEU A 73 6.87 3.35 -2.55
N GLU A 74 7.15 3.24 -3.85
CA GLU A 74 6.41 4.00 -4.86
C GLU A 74 4.93 3.60 -4.93
N LEU A 75 4.61 2.31 -4.86
CA LEU A 75 3.22 1.84 -4.84
C LEU A 75 2.46 2.43 -3.65
N SER A 76 3.05 2.42 -2.46
CA SER A 76 2.43 2.99 -1.24
C SER A 76 2.16 4.49 -1.37
N LEU A 77 3.09 5.24 -2.01
CA LEU A 77 2.91 6.66 -2.32
C LEU A 77 1.78 6.89 -3.32
N ARG A 78 1.73 6.08 -4.38
CA ARG A 78 0.72 6.19 -5.44
C ARG A 78 -0.66 5.82 -4.94
N ILE A 79 -0.79 4.80 -4.08
CA ILE A 79 -2.06 4.49 -3.40
C ILE A 79 -2.53 5.71 -2.62
N MET A 80 -1.67 6.30 -1.79
CA MET A 80 -2.04 7.49 -1.03
C MET A 80 -2.42 8.67 -1.94
N MET A 81 -1.74 8.86 -3.08
CA MET A 81 -2.10 9.87 -4.08
C MET A 81 -3.49 9.63 -4.69
N LYS A 82 -3.86 8.35 -4.89
CA LYS A 82 -5.17 7.94 -5.44
C LYS A 82 -6.31 7.99 -4.43
N MET A 83 -6.03 7.94 -3.13
CA MET A 83 -7.05 8.09 -2.08
C MET A 83 -7.44 9.55 -1.88
N ASN A 84 -8.71 9.79 -1.57
CA ASN A 84 -9.21 11.09 -1.17
C ASN A 84 -8.99 11.33 0.34
N PRO A 85 -8.89 12.59 0.79
CA PRO A 85 -8.73 12.90 2.22
C PRO A 85 -9.84 12.35 3.12
N GLU A 86 -11.06 12.24 2.61
CA GLU A 86 -12.21 11.72 3.35
C GLU A 86 -12.32 10.18 3.38
N GLU A 87 -11.42 9.45 2.70
CA GLU A 87 -11.40 8.00 2.72
C GLU A 87 -10.56 7.47 3.88
N ILE A 88 -11.12 6.53 4.64
CA ILE A 88 -10.43 5.82 5.72
C ILE A 88 -9.71 4.62 5.11
N PHE A 89 -8.38 4.61 5.21
CA PHE A 89 -7.56 3.50 4.74
C PHE A 89 -6.25 3.40 5.52
N SER A 90 -5.67 2.20 5.52
CA SER A 90 -4.28 1.95 5.88
C SER A 90 -3.72 0.96 4.87
N PHE A 91 -2.50 1.19 4.40
CA PHE A 91 -1.88 0.40 3.34
C PHE A 91 -0.40 0.23 3.61
N ILE A 92 0.11 -0.95 3.32
CA ILE A 92 1.54 -1.23 3.27
C ILE A 92 1.82 -2.13 2.06
N SER A 93 2.87 -1.81 1.32
CA SER A 93 3.50 -2.71 0.34
C SER A 93 4.90 -3.05 0.82
N ILE A 94 5.29 -4.32 0.76
CA ILE A 94 6.59 -4.79 1.25
C ILE A 94 7.29 -5.75 0.28
N ALA A 95 8.59 -5.54 0.13
CA ALA A 95 9.53 -6.50 -0.44
C ALA A 95 9.90 -7.54 0.63
N THR A 96 9.61 -8.82 0.37
CA THR A 96 9.78 -9.86 1.41
C THR A 96 11.23 -10.19 1.73
N ASP A 97 12.18 -9.84 0.85
CA ASP A 97 13.63 -9.94 1.09
C ASP A 97 14.19 -8.84 2.01
N GLY A 98 13.37 -7.84 2.34
CA GLY A 98 13.67 -6.81 3.31
C GLY A 98 14.30 -5.54 2.72
N ASP A 99 14.44 -5.45 1.40
CA ASP A 99 14.99 -4.26 0.72
C ASP A 99 14.27 -4.00 -0.62
N ASP A 100 13.74 -2.79 -0.77
CA ASP A 100 13.01 -2.33 -1.93
C ASP A 100 13.86 -1.32 -2.71
N GLY A 101 14.43 -1.80 -3.82
CA GLY A 101 15.25 -0.99 -4.71
C GLY A 101 16.58 -0.59 -4.09
N ASN A 102 16.83 0.72 -3.95
CA ASN A 102 18.07 1.27 -3.37
C ASN A 102 17.82 2.03 -2.06
N SER A 103 16.76 1.65 -1.32
CA SER A 103 16.24 2.38 -0.17
C SER A 103 16.70 1.87 1.20
N LEU A 104 17.18 0.62 1.28
CA LEU A 104 17.43 -0.12 2.53
C LEU A 104 16.15 -0.37 3.36
N MET A 105 14.98 -0.11 2.79
CA MET A 105 13.65 -0.27 3.40
C MET A 105 12.93 -1.38 2.68
N MET A 106 12.12 -2.18 3.37
CA MET A 106 11.28 -3.15 2.68
C MET A 106 10.04 -2.50 2.06
N GLY A 107 9.64 -1.33 2.56
CA GLY A 107 8.41 -0.64 2.19
C GLY A 107 8.09 0.50 3.15
N MET A 108 6.85 0.99 3.10
CA MET A 108 6.35 2.01 4.02
C MET A 108 4.85 1.86 4.27
N ILE A 109 4.39 2.38 5.41
CA ILE A 109 2.96 2.43 5.75
C ILE A 109 2.39 3.77 5.29
N THR A 110 1.24 3.76 4.64
CA THR A 110 0.46 4.96 4.31
C THR A 110 -0.97 4.81 4.79
N ASP A 111 -1.54 5.89 5.33
CA ASP A 111 -2.90 5.90 5.86
C ASP A 111 -3.58 7.26 5.59
N ASN A 112 -4.84 7.37 6.01
CA ASN A 112 -5.60 8.60 5.86
C ASN A 112 -5.06 9.76 6.73
N ILE A 113 -4.43 9.47 7.86
CA ILE A 113 -3.84 10.50 8.74
C ILE A 113 -2.63 11.16 8.05
N LEU A 114 -1.79 10.36 7.40
CA LEU A 114 -0.67 10.85 6.60
C LEU A 114 -1.17 11.59 5.35
N LYS A 115 -2.25 11.11 4.73
CA LYS A 115 -2.90 11.79 3.61
C LYS A 115 -3.41 13.18 3.99
N GLU A 116 -4.01 13.36 5.15
CA GLU A 116 -4.46 14.68 5.64
C GLU A 116 -3.31 15.69 5.83
N ARG A 117 -2.10 15.19 6.10
CA ARG A 117 -0.90 16.00 6.34
C ARG A 117 -0.07 16.26 5.09
N THR A 118 -0.46 15.72 3.95
CA THR A 118 0.29 15.80 2.69
C THR A 118 -0.61 16.28 1.56
N THR A 119 -0.07 17.08 0.65
CA THR A 119 -0.79 17.46 -0.56
C THR A 119 -0.36 16.60 -1.74
N ASN A 120 -1.23 16.42 -2.74
CA ASN A 120 -0.83 15.71 -3.96
C ASN A 120 0.36 16.40 -4.68
N VAL A 121 0.51 17.71 -4.51
CA VAL A 121 1.68 18.46 -5.02
C VAL A 121 2.97 17.99 -4.33
N ASP A 122 2.94 17.75 -3.01
CA ASP A 122 4.08 17.21 -2.28
C ASP A 122 4.41 15.79 -2.75
N LEU A 123 3.40 14.94 -2.93
CA LEU A 123 3.61 13.56 -3.39
C LEU A 123 4.19 13.50 -4.81
N GLU A 124 3.68 14.34 -5.71
CA GLU A 124 4.18 14.44 -7.08
C GLU A 124 5.66 14.82 -7.13
N LYS A 125 6.15 15.65 -6.20
CA LYS A 125 7.57 16.03 -6.14
C LYS A 125 8.45 14.80 -5.91
N TYR A 126 8.10 13.94 -4.95
CA TYR A 126 8.85 12.70 -4.68
C TYR A 126 8.74 11.71 -5.84
N LEU A 127 7.54 11.53 -6.39
CA LEU A 127 7.31 10.60 -7.51
C LEU A 127 8.07 11.02 -8.78
N LYS A 128 8.05 12.31 -9.14
CA LYS A 128 8.77 12.83 -10.33
C LYS A 128 10.29 12.69 -10.21
N ASN A 129 10.82 12.62 -8.99
CA ASN A 129 12.25 12.42 -8.74
C ASN A 129 12.61 10.95 -8.44
N SER A 130 11.66 10.01 -8.51
CA SER A 130 11.86 8.61 -8.07
C SER A 130 12.43 8.52 -6.64
N ASP A 131 11.89 9.32 -5.73
CA ASP A 131 12.47 9.61 -4.41
C ASP A 131 11.56 9.22 -3.23
N SER A 132 10.89 8.08 -3.36
CA SER A 132 9.93 7.58 -2.37
C SER A 132 10.56 7.22 -1.02
N ALA A 133 11.87 6.90 -0.99
CA ALA A 133 12.57 6.65 0.27
C ALA A 133 12.73 7.93 1.11
N THR A 134 13.04 9.07 0.48
CA THR A 134 13.16 10.35 1.20
C THR A 134 11.82 10.75 1.81
N PHE A 135 10.71 10.56 1.09
CA PHE A 135 9.38 10.73 1.66
C PHE A 135 9.17 9.86 2.91
N ALA A 136 9.52 8.58 2.83
CA ALA A 136 9.32 7.66 3.95
C ALA A 136 10.14 8.06 5.20
N GLU A 137 11.34 8.62 5.02
CA GLU A 137 12.14 9.18 6.11
C GLU A 137 11.54 10.46 6.69
N ASP A 138 11.20 11.42 5.82
CA ASP A 138 10.70 12.74 6.22
C ASP A 138 9.43 12.64 7.08
N PHE A 139 8.59 11.64 6.81
CA PHE A 139 7.35 11.39 7.53
C PHE A 139 7.44 10.27 8.57
N GLY A 140 8.60 9.63 8.74
CA GLY A 140 8.81 8.57 9.73
C GLY A 140 7.95 7.33 9.51
N VAL A 141 7.67 6.99 8.26
CA VAL A 141 6.75 5.90 7.85
C VAL A 141 7.47 4.72 7.19
N ALA A 142 8.79 4.77 7.12
CA ALA A 142 9.63 3.70 6.57
C ALA A 142 9.53 2.42 7.41
N VAL A 143 9.42 1.27 6.74
CA VAL A 143 9.48 -0.05 7.37
C VAL A 143 10.82 -0.70 7.06
N ARG A 144 11.55 -1.04 8.12
CA ARG A 144 12.90 -1.59 8.05
C ARG A 144 12.99 -2.87 8.87
N THR A 145 13.27 -3.99 8.20
CA THR A 145 13.59 -5.27 8.85
C THR A 145 15.07 -5.61 8.76
N GLY A 146 15.78 -4.99 7.81
CA GLY A 146 17.03 -5.54 7.28
C GLY A 146 16.76 -6.76 6.38
N TYR A 147 17.83 -7.37 5.87
CA TYR A 147 17.74 -8.53 5.01
C TYR A 147 17.10 -9.72 5.73
N THR A 148 16.03 -10.25 5.17
CA THR A 148 15.24 -11.34 5.81
C THR A 148 15.75 -12.74 5.45
N GLY A 149 16.58 -12.86 4.41
CA GLY A 149 17.07 -14.15 3.93
C GLY A 149 16.07 -14.96 3.10
N SER A 150 14.90 -14.40 2.76
CA SER A 150 13.88 -15.06 1.94
C SER A 150 13.24 -14.08 0.96
N ASN A 151 13.11 -14.45 -0.31
CA ASN A 151 12.36 -13.68 -1.30
C ASN A 151 11.20 -14.54 -1.82
N VAL A 152 9.97 -14.19 -1.43
CA VAL A 152 8.73 -14.89 -1.81
C VAL A 152 7.73 -13.96 -2.48
N SER A 153 8.22 -12.96 -3.23
CA SER A 153 7.47 -11.89 -3.92
C SER A 153 7.17 -10.67 -3.04
N ASP A 154 6.65 -9.59 -3.64
CA ASP A 154 6.07 -8.46 -2.92
C ASP A 154 4.70 -8.83 -2.33
N ILE A 155 4.35 -8.22 -1.20
CA ILE A 155 3.06 -8.38 -0.53
C ILE A 155 2.48 -7.03 -0.19
N ILE A 156 1.16 -6.90 -0.38
CA ILE A 156 0.39 -5.79 0.16
C ILE A 156 -0.54 -6.27 1.26
N ILE A 157 -0.72 -5.42 2.26
CA ILE A 157 -1.72 -5.60 3.31
C ILE A 157 -2.39 -4.24 3.54
N GLY A 158 -3.67 -4.24 3.84
CA GLY A 158 -4.32 -3.00 4.23
C GLY A 158 -5.71 -3.18 4.80
N TYR A 159 -6.28 -2.04 5.14
CA TYR A 159 -7.64 -1.87 5.61
C TYR A 159 -8.30 -0.76 4.78
N TYR A 160 -9.55 -0.96 4.41
CA TYR A 160 -10.35 0.05 3.73
C TYR A 160 -11.71 0.21 4.43
N GLY A 161 -12.00 1.43 4.85
CA GLY A 161 -13.19 1.80 5.63
C GLY A 161 -14.20 2.66 4.87
N GLY A 162 -13.94 3.01 3.61
CA GLY A 162 -14.78 3.93 2.85
C GLY A 162 -14.71 5.36 3.38
N LEU A 163 -15.79 6.13 3.21
CA LEU A 163 -15.83 7.55 3.61
C LEU A 163 -16.01 7.72 5.13
N ILE A 164 -15.39 8.75 5.72
CA ILE A 164 -15.51 9.13 7.14
C ILE A 164 -16.98 9.23 7.59
N GLU A 165 -17.88 9.72 6.75
CA GLU A 165 -19.31 9.84 7.07
C GLU A 165 -20.03 8.48 7.28
N ASN A 166 -19.49 7.39 6.73
CA ASN A 166 -20.09 6.06 6.83
C ASN A 166 -19.72 5.36 8.14
N VAL A 167 -18.57 5.68 8.75
CA VAL A 167 -18.09 5.01 9.97
C VAL A 167 -18.90 5.43 11.20
N ASN A 168 -19.42 6.65 11.23
CA ASN A 168 -20.28 7.14 12.31
C ASN A 168 -21.71 6.58 12.30
N ARG A 169 -22.04 5.65 11.39
CA ARG A 169 -23.36 5.00 11.31
C ARG A 169 -23.36 3.54 11.74
N GLU A 170 -22.20 2.98 12.10
CA GLU A 170 -22.05 1.59 12.57
C GLU A 170 -21.91 1.46 14.11
N GLU A 171 -22.12 2.54 14.88
CA GLU A 171 -22.28 2.51 16.35
C GLU A 171 -23.76 2.40 16.78
#